data_AF-A0A1V0ULS8-F1
#
_entry.id   AF-A0A1V0ULS8-F1
#
_cell.length_a   1.000
_cell.length_b   1.000
_cell.length_c   1.000
_cell.angle_alpha   90.00
_cell.angle_beta   90.00
_cell.angle_gamma   90.00
#
_symmetry.space_group_name_H-M   'P 1'
#
loop_
_entity.id
_entity.type
_entity.pdbx_description
1 polymer ?
#
loop_
_entity_poly.entity_id
_entity_poly.type
_entity_poly.pdbx_seq_one_letter_code
_entity_poly.pdbx_strand_id
1 'polypeptide(L)' 'MVDAVRYVVDNGIKWRAMPADYPPWQTVYYHFARWHRRGVVAFLRDQLRRQIRTGQGDAPGR' A
#
# COMPACT_ATOMS: atom_id res chain seq x y z
N MET A 1 0.65 -4.45 10.72
CA MET A 1 -0.45 -3.61 10.17
C MET A 1 0.01 -2.82 8.94
N VAL A 2 1.07 -2.01 9.05
CA VAL A 2 1.63 -1.28 7.90
C VAL A 2 2.16 -2.25 6.83
N ASP A 3 2.82 -3.34 7.22
CA ASP A 3 3.34 -4.33 6.27
C ASP A 3 2.24 -5.02 5.47
N ALA A 4 1.11 -5.34 6.12
CA ALA A 4 -0.06 -5.91 5.44
C ALA A 4 -0.69 -4.91 4.45
N VAL A 5 -0.82 -3.64 4.83
CA VAL A 5 -1.29 -2.57 3.92
C VAL A 5 -0.30 -2.40 2.76
N ARG A 6 1.00 -2.38 3.03
CA ARG A 6 2.05 -2.28 2.01
C ARG A 6 1.99 -3.47 1.06
N TYR A 7 1.86 -4.68 1.58
CA TYR A 7 1.74 -5.90 0.79
C TYR A 7 0.56 -5.83 -0.19
N VAL A 8 -0.62 -5.41 0.29
CA VAL A 8 -1.82 -5.25 -0.56
C VAL A 8 -1.62 -4.18 -1.64
N VAL A 9 -1.00 -3.05 -1.30
CA VAL A 9 -0.79 -1.93 -2.23
C VAL A 9 0.32 -2.22 -3.25
N ASP A 10 1.39 -2.86 -2.83
CA ASP A 10 2.58 -3.21 -3.63
C ASP A 10 2.29 -4.36 -4.60
N ASN A 11 1.58 -5.40 -4.14
CA ASN A 11 1.21 -6.55 -4.97
C ASN A 11 -0.11 -6.32 -5.75
N GLY A 12 -0.86 -5.26 -5.43
CA GLY A 12 -2.14 -4.95 -6.07
C GLY A 12 -3.24 -6.01 -5.87
N ILE A 13 -3.15 -6.81 -4.80
CA ILE A 13 -4.09 -7.91 -4.56
C ILE A 13 -5.41 -7.43 -3.93
N LYS A 14 -6.47 -8.23 -4.07
CA LYS A 14 -7.73 -7.99 -3.35
C LYS A 14 -7.51 -8.21 -1.85
N TRP A 15 -8.06 -7.34 -1.00
CA TRP A 15 -8.03 -7.52 0.47
C TRP A 15 -8.51 -8.89 0.94
N ARG A 16 -9.50 -9.49 0.27
CA ARG A 16 -10.03 -10.82 0.58
C ARG A 16 -9.11 -11.97 0.15
N ALA A 17 -8.14 -11.71 -0.72
CA ALA A 17 -7.14 -12.66 -1.19
C ALA A 17 -5.84 -12.57 -0.38
N MET A 18 -5.86 -11.85 0.75
CA MET A 18 -4.68 -11.65 1.58
C MET A 18 -4.30 -12.95 2.31
N PRO A 19 -2.99 -13.28 2.41
CA PRO A 19 -2.53 -14.50 3.08
C PRO A 19 -2.93 -14.54 4.56
N ALA A 20 -3.19 -15.75 5.06
CA ALA A 20 -3.55 -15.98 6.47
C ALA A 20 -2.39 -15.75 7.44
N ASP A 21 -1.14 -15.66 6.96
CA ASP A 21 0.04 -15.24 7.75
C ASP A 21 -0.08 -13.81 8.30
N TYR A 22 -0.95 -13.00 7.70
CA TYR A 22 -1.20 -11.65 8.15
C TYR A 22 -2.47 -11.55 9.00
N PRO A 23 -2.61 -10.50 9.84
CA PRO A 23 -3.85 -10.25 10.55
C PRO A 23 -5.04 -10.16 9.59
N PRO A 24 -6.25 -10.56 10.03
CA PRO A 24 -7.42 -10.64 9.17
C PRO A 24 -7.65 -9.33 8.43
N TRP A 25 -7.95 -9.46 7.13
CA TRP A 25 -8.06 -8.33 6.20
C TRP A 25 -9.04 -7.24 6.69
N GLN A 26 -10.05 -7.61 7.47
CA GLN A 26 -11.02 -6.70 8.07
C GLN A 26 -10.36 -5.71 9.04
N THR A 27 -9.45 -6.22 9.89
CA THR A 27 -8.68 -5.39 10.82
C THR A 27 -7.72 -4.49 10.05
N VAL A 28 -7.03 -5.03 9.05
CA VAL A 28 -6.10 -4.23 8.24
C VAL A 28 -6.85 -3.12 7.48
N TYR A 29 -8.00 -3.44 6.91
CA TYR A 29 -8.88 -2.48 6.25
C TYR A 29 -9.43 -1.44 7.23
N TYR A 30 -9.83 -1.82 8.44
CA TYR A 30 -10.29 -0.89 9.47
C TYR A 30 -9.20 0.15 9.81
N HIS A 31 -7.96 -0.31 10.01
CA HIS A 31 -6.84 0.60 10.27
C HIS A 31 -6.52 1.47 9.06
N PHE A 32 -6.54 0.90 7.85
CA PHE A 32 -6.38 1.65 6.61
C PHE A 32 -7.45 2.74 6.43
N ALA A 33 -8.72 2.41 6.62
CA ALA A 33 -9.84 3.35 6.53
C ALA A 33 -9.76 4.45 7.60
N ARG A 34 -9.33 4.10 8.82
CA ARG A 34 -9.08 5.05 9.90
C ARG A 34 -7.95 6.03 9.55
N TRP A 35 -6.88 5.56 8.92
CA TRP A 35 -5.79 6.40 8.42
C TRP A 35 -6.20 7.24 7.21
N HIS A 36 -7.05 6.70 6.33
CA HIS A 36 -7.61 7.43 5.19
C HIS A 36 -8.42 8.63 5.66
N ARG A 37 -9.30 8.43 6.65
CA ARG A 37 -10.09 9.52 7.27
C ARG A 37 -9.24 10.57 7.96
N ARG A 38 -8.02 10.22 8.39
CA ARG A 38 -7.06 11.15 9.01
C ARG A 38 -6.11 11.81 8.00
N GLY A 39 -6.27 11.56 6.69
CA GLY A 39 -5.39 12.12 5.64
C GLY A 39 -4.03 11.43 5.51
N VAL A 40 -3.74 10.41 6.31
CA VAL A 40 -2.45 9.68 6.30
C VAL A 40 -2.26 8.88 5.01
N VAL A 41 -3.35 8.46 4.36
CA VAL A 41 -3.26 7.75 3.06
C VAL A 41 -2.80 8.69 1.94
N ALA A 42 -3.10 9.99 2.01
CA ALA A 42 -2.57 10.95 1.05
C ALA A 42 -1.05 11.08 1.19
N PHE A 43 -0.55 11.14 2.43
CA PHE A 43 0.88 11.14 2.74
C PHE A 43 1.59 9.85 2.30
N LEU A 44 1.00 8.68 2.59
CA LEU A 44 1.56 7.40 2.18
C LEU A 44 1.57 7.24 0.65
N ARG A 45 0.50 7.68 -0.03
CA ARG A 45 0.43 7.67 -1.50
C ARG A 45 1.45 8.60 -2.13
N ASP A 46 1.70 9.76 -1.54
CA ASP A 46 2.77 10.67 -1.98
C ASP A 46 4.14 10.04 -1.78
N GLN A 47 4.36 9.38 -0.64
CA GLN A 47 5.63 8.71 -0.37
C GLN A 47 5.88 7.53 -1.31
N LEU A 48 4.83 6.76 -1.61
CA LEU A 48 4.90 5.66 -2.57
C LEU A 48 5.12 6.18 -4.00
N ARG A 49 4.45 7.28 -4.40
CA ARG A 49 4.68 7.94 -5.69
C ARG A 49 6.11 8.47 -5.83
N ARG A 50 6.69 9.00 -4.75
CA ARG A 50 8.12 9.38 -4.74
C ARG A 50 9.00 8.16 -4.96
N GLN A 51 8.76 7.05 -4.26
CA GLN A 51 9.57 5.82 -4.42
C GLN A 51 9.41 5.19 -5.81
N ILE A 52 8.20 5.14 -6.36
CA ILE A 52 7.96 4.66 -7.74
C ILE A 52 8.63 5.59 -8.75
N ARG A 53 8.63 6.90 -8.53
CA ARG A 53 9.34 7.85 -9.40
C ARG A 53 10.87 7.72 -9.31
N THR A 54 11.41 7.32 -8.17
CA THR A 54 12.84 7.00 -8.03
C THR A 54 13.19 5.63 -8.65
N GLY A 55 12.24 4.71 -8.77
CA GLY A 55 12.45 3.37 -9.37
C GLY A 55 12.07 3.20 -10.85
N GLN A 56 11.29 4.13 -11.44
CA GLN A 56 10.91 4.11 -12.87
C GLN A 56 11.60 5.22 -13.68
N GLY A 57 12.72 5.74 -13.19
CA GLY A 57 13.56 6.73 -13.88
C GLY A 57 14.65 6.15 -14.78
N ASP A 58 14.85 4.82 -14.79
CA ASP A 58 15.82 4.16 -15.67
C ASP A 58 15.10 3.25 -16.68
N ALA A 59 14.57 3.89 -17.72
CA ALA A 59 14.54 3.29 -19.04
C ALA A 59 15.18 4.29 -20.02
N PRO A 60 16.51 4.27 -20.18
CA PRO A 60 17.13 4.89 -21.34
C PRO A 60 16.91 3.97 -22.55
N GLY A 61 16.13 4.45 -23.52
CA GLY A 61 16.18 4.03 -24.92
C GLY A 61 15.54 2.70 -25.29
N ARG A 62 14.40 2.77 -26.00
CA ARG A 62 14.34 2.43 -27.43
C ARG A 62 13.07 3.00 -28.06
#